data_AF-A0A958HDC1-F1
#
_entry.id   AF-A0A958HDC1-F1
#
_cell.length_a   1.000
_cell.length_b   1.000
_cell.length_c   1.000
_cell.angle_alpha   90.00
_cell.angle_beta   90.00
_cell.angle_gamma   90.00
#
_symmetry.space_group_name_H-M   'P 1'
#
loop_
_entity.id
_entity.type
_entity.pdbx_description
1 polymer ?
#
loop_
_entity_poly.entity_id
_entity_poly.type
_entity_poly.pdbx_seq_one_letter_code
_entity_poly.pdbx_strand_id
1 'polypeptide(L)'
;MKNILVLHLNDGDETSTVRFLDEDISIRRIGCGGDADQVRTLIETYDGQVDAIGLEGYPAELELGGTVVPHTVGSTLAEAARQTPVVDGGGIRPGIERWGVILADRAEPGIFAEKQVLLVPGLNHGGLAQGLSRHTSQIRYADPEVYFALPDFPGVGSQRTLDQAVGPTLGELKTAPFRRITPQAGKPGQPRSASRFQWADVIAGDIGAIRRYAPAELKHKTVVVEHASEADLDDLRQRGASIAVTMMPALDGRGNLGQWSAATLEAVLVALRADPGAPLTEDTYLDLMADIQWTPCVRYLQPDEASVNRFAFVIHPLNVGFIHKSPMFGWTRYLPDKLVEATAAYMPPMYLSRITGGQSPTTGQQIEGYLYTLAATPRQMMDHGERFTYDRLNKAAKMAERRGARIMGLGAFTSVVGDAGITVAHESDIAITSGNSLTVAMTL
;
A
#
# COMPACT_ATOMS: atom_id res chain seq x y z
N MET A 1 -11.80 -16.61 30.71
CA MET A 1 -11.40 -15.22 30.44
C MET A 1 -9.89 -15.13 30.50
N LYS A 2 -9.27 -14.72 29.39
CA LYS A 2 -7.83 -14.52 29.26
C LYS A 2 -7.45 -13.08 29.59
N ASN A 3 -6.33 -12.87 30.24
CA ASN A 3 -5.83 -11.55 30.62
C ASN A 3 -4.54 -11.25 29.86
N ILE A 4 -4.56 -10.18 29.08
CA ILE A 4 -3.46 -9.72 28.24
C ILE A 4 -3.01 -8.36 28.76
N LEU A 5 -1.71 -8.21 28.96
CA LEU A 5 -1.09 -6.91 29.20
C LEU A 5 -0.41 -6.45 27.92
N VAL A 6 -0.61 -5.20 27.51
CA VAL A 6 0.11 -4.58 26.41
C VAL A 6 0.82 -3.35 26.93
N LEU A 7 2.14 -3.30 26.73
CA LEU A 7 2.99 -2.17 27.10
C LEU A 7 3.29 -1.36 25.82
N HIS A 8 2.96 -0.08 25.80
CA HIS A 8 3.06 0.75 24.58
C HIS A 8 3.81 2.06 24.80
N LEU A 9 4.30 2.65 23.70
CA LEU A 9 5.15 3.86 23.73
C LEU A 9 4.47 5.14 24.23
N ASN A 10 3.15 5.21 24.09
CA ASN A 10 2.34 6.37 24.48
C ASN A 10 2.07 6.40 25.98
N ASP A 11 1.23 7.34 26.42
CA ASP A 11 0.75 7.46 27.79
C ASP A 11 -0.65 6.84 27.92
N GLY A 12 -1.07 6.52 29.15
CA GLY A 12 -2.41 6.01 29.44
C GLY A 12 -2.41 4.67 30.16
N ASP A 13 -3.57 4.30 30.70
CA ASP A 13 -3.85 2.98 31.26
C ASP A 13 -5.32 2.69 30.99
N GLU A 14 -5.57 1.78 30.05
CA GLU A 14 -6.91 1.49 29.55
C GLU A 14 -7.13 -0.01 29.56
N THR A 15 -8.33 -0.45 29.93
CA THR A 15 -8.72 -1.86 29.85
C THR A 15 -9.94 -1.99 28.94
N SER A 16 -9.86 -2.93 28.00
CA SER A 16 -10.94 -3.27 27.08
C SER A 16 -11.26 -4.76 27.19
N THR A 17 -12.53 -5.12 27.06
CA THR A 17 -12.96 -6.50 26.96
C THR A 17 -13.44 -6.78 25.55
N VAL A 18 -12.92 -7.84 24.94
CA VAL A 18 -13.28 -8.29 23.59
C VAL A 18 -13.60 -9.78 23.63
N ARG A 19 -14.33 -10.27 22.63
CA ARG A 19 -14.60 -11.70 22.46
C ARG A 19 -14.02 -12.16 21.13
N PHE A 20 -13.06 -13.09 21.18
CA PHE A 20 -12.32 -13.55 20.01
C PHE A 20 -12.09 -15.06 20.10
N LEU A 21 -12.31 -15.78 18.99
CA LEU A 21 -12.27 -17.26 18.94
C LEU A 21 -13.06 -17.93 20.08
N ASP A 22 -14.27 -17.41 20.33
CA ASP A 22 -15.18 -17.85 21.40
C ASP A 22 -14.69 -17.68 22.84
N GLU A 23 -13.59 -16.97 23.06
CA GLU A 23 -13.06 -16.64 24.38
C GLU A 23 -13.24 -15.16 24.73
N ASP A 24 -13.58 -14.89 25.99
CA ASP A 24 -13.59 -13.52 26.53
C ASP A 24 -12.16 -13.13 26.93
N ILE A 25 -11.70 -11.98 26.45
CA ILE A 25 -10.34 -11.49 26.62
C ILE A 25 -10.37 -10.10 27.22
N SER A 26 -9.67 -9.94 28.33
CA SER A 26 -9.37 -8.64 28.94
C SER A 26 -8.00 -8.17 28.46
N ILE A 27 -7.97 -7.03 27.77
CA ILE A 27 -6.74 -6.41 27.27
C ILE A 27 -6.52 -5.12 28.05
N ARG A 28 -5.48 -5.09 28.88
CA ARG A 28 -5.04 -3.88 29.57
C ARG A 28 -3.83 -3.30 28.85
N ARG A 29 -3.91 -2.05 28.44
CA ARG A 29 -2.87 -1.30 27.73
C ARG A 29 -2.29 -0.26 28.67
N ILE A 30 -1.00 -0.34 28.95
CA ILE A 30 -0.27 0.59 29.82
C ILE A 30 0.79 1.32 29.00
N GLY A 31 0.75 2.64 29.06
CA GLY A 31 1.70 3.54 28.46
C GLY A 31 2.99 3.64 29.26
N CYS A 32 4.11 3.42 28.57
CA CYS A 32 5.46 3.40 29.16
C CYS A 32 6.34 4.54 28.64
N GLY A 33 5.81 5.47 27.86
CA GLY A 33 6.54 6.68 27.45
C GLY A 33 7.79 6.45 26.56
N GLY A 34 8.09 5.22 26.15
CA GLY A 34 9.37 4.86 25.52
C GLY A 34 10.49 4.53 26.51
N ASP A 35 10.20 4.41 27.81
CA ASP A 35 11.14 4.05 28.87
C ASP A 35 11.28 2.52 28.99
N ALA A 36 12.47 2.00 28.75
CA ALA A 36 12.76 0.58 28.79
C ALA A 36 12.77 0.02 30.23
N ASP A 37 13.20 0.79 31.22
CA ASP A 37 13.29 0.35 32.60
C ASP A 37 11.89 0.26 33.22
N GLN A 38 11.01 1.20 32.84
CA GLN A 38 9.59 1.10 33.17
C GLN A 38 8.95 -0.14 32.55
N VAL A 39 9.24 -0.44 31.28
CA VAL A 39 8.76 -1.67 30.63
C VAL A 39 9.23 -2.91 31.37
N ARG A 40 10.52 -3.03 31.70
CA ARG A 40 11.05 -4.16 32.47
C ARG A 40 10.36 -4.33 33.82
N THR A 41 10.22 -3.23 34.56
CA THR A 41 9.56 -3.23 35.87
C THR A 41 8.13 -3.75 35.76
N LEU A 42 7.40 -3.34 34.73
CA LEU A 42 6.04 -3.81 34.49
C LEU A 42 6.01 -5.29 34.07
N ILE A 43 6.93 -5.73 33.22
CA ILE A 43 7.05 -7.16 32.86
C ILE A 43 7.27 -8.00 34.13
N GLU A 44 8.24 -7.64 34.97
CA GLU A 44 8.53 -8.35 36.23
C GLU A 44 7.34 -8.33 37.20
N THR A 45 6.62 -7.20 37.25
CA THR A 45 5.45 -7.05 38.12
C THR A 45 4.32 -7.98 37.69
N TYR A 46 4.05 -8.12 36.39
CA TYR A 46 2.93 -8.91 35.87
C TYR A 46 3.31 -10.33 35.44
N ASP A 47 4.57 -10.73 35.55
CA ASP A 47 5.03 -12.09 35.28
C ASP A 47 4.30 -13.11 36.18
N GLY A 48 3.67 -14.10 35.57
CA GLY A 48 2.81 -15.08 36.23
C GLY A 48 1.41 -14.58 36.63
N GLN A 49 1.07 -13.32 36.37
CA GLN A 49 -0.25 -12.73 36.67
C GLN A 49 -1.16 -12.58 35.44
N VAL A 50 -0.58 -12.58 34.24
CA VAL A 50 -1.30 -12.47 32.96
C VAL A 50 -0.90 -13.59 32.01
N ASP A 51 -1.78 -13.92 31.05
CA ASP A 51 -1.58 -15.03 30.10
C ASP A 51 -0.52 -14.70 29.03
N ALA A 52 -0.37 -13.43 28.67
CA ALA A 52 0.66 -12.95 27.74
C ALA A 52 0.91 -11.44 27.90
N ILE A 53 2.12 -11.00 27.52
CA ILE A 53 2.52 -9.59 27.47
C ILE A 53 2.88 -9.21 26.03
N GLY A 54 2.23 -8.20 25.47
CA GLY A 54 2.56 -7.59 24.18
C GLY A 54 3.39 -6.30 24.33
N LEU A 55 4.41 -6.13 23.50
CA LEU A 55 5.32 -4.99 23.49
C LEU A 55 5.10 -4.12 22.25
N GLU A 56 4.17 -3.16 22.33
CA GLU A 56 3.79 -2.31 21.19
C GLU A 56 4.79 -1.14 21.02
N GLY A 57 5.57 -1.19 19.94
CA GLY A 57 6.59 -0.19 19.62
C GLY A 57 7.94 -0.42 20.31
N TYR A 58 8.15 -1.60 20.89
CA TYR A 58 9.41 -2.02 21.49
C TYR A 58 9.97 -3.26 20.79
N PRO A 59 10.33 -3.18 19.50
CA PRO A 59 10.74 -4.35 18.75
C PRO A 59 12.03 -4.96 19.31
N ALA A 60 12.06 -6.29 19.41
CA ALA A 60 13.25 -7.07 19.73
C ALA A 60 14.23 -7.09 18.55
N GLU A 61 13.71 -7.11 17.33
CA GLU A 61 14.48 -7.15 16.09
C GLU A 61 14.10 -6.01 15.13
N LEU A 62 15.08 -5.58 14.35
CA LEU A 62 14.91 -4.64 13.25
C LEU A 62 15.17 -5.35 11.94
N GLU A 63 14.15 -5.37 11.08
CA GLU A 63 14.19 -5.94 9.74
C GLU A 63 14.11 -4.80 8.71
N LEU A 64 15.05 -4.78 7.77
CA LEU A 64 14.99 -3.91 6.60
C LEU A 64 15.58 -4.63 5.38
N GLY A 65 14.80 -4.68 4.29
CA GLY A 65 15.16 -5.47 3.12
C GLY A 65 15.24 -6.95 3.48
N GLY A 66 16.40 -7.58 3.27
CA GLY A 66 16.65 -8.98 3.66
C GLY A 66 17.53 -9.16 4.89
N THR A 67 17.77 -8.10 5.68
CA THR A 67 18.65 -8.13 6.86
C THR A 67 17.85 -7.92 8.13
N VAL A 68 18.14 -8.74 9.14
CA VAL A 68 17.60 -8.65 10.49
C VAL A 68 18.74 -8.42 11.46
N VAL A 69 18.58 -7.48 12.39
CA VAL A 69 19.51 -7.26 13.52
C VAL A 69 18.73 -7.13 14.83
N PRO A 70 19.27 -7.60 15.97
CA PRO A 70 18.65 -7.35 17.26
C PRO A 70 18.73 -5.85 17.60
N HIS A 71 17.63 -5.30 18.12
CA HIS A 71 17.64 -3.99 18.75
C HIS A 71 18.24 -4.11 20.17
N THR A 72 19.26 -3.32 20.45
CA THR A 72 20.16 -3.47 21.62
C THR A 72 19.44 -3.57 22.97
N VAL A 73 18.36 -2.80 23.15
CA VAL A 73 17.57 -2.80 24.39
C VAL A 73 16.37 -3.72 24.24
N GLY A 74 15.63 -3.57 23.14
CA GLY A 74 14.40 -4.33 22.84
C GLY A 74 14.59 -5.84 22.92
N SER A 75 15.69 -6.37 22.40
CA SER A 75 15.97 -7.81 22.37
C SER A 75 16.14 -8.45 23.75
N THR A 76 16.28 -7.63 24.80
CA THR A 76 16.51 -8.09 26.18
C THR A 76 15.30 -7.86 27.09
N LEU A 77 14.21 -7.25 26.58
CA LEU A 77 13.03 -6.95 27.39
C LEU A 77 12.26 -8.21 27.79
N ALA A 78 12.13 -9.16 26.87
CA ALA A 78 11.42 -10.42 27.11
C ALA A 78 12.06 -11.26 28.23
N GLU A 79 13.37 -11.13 28.45
CA GLU A 79 14.12 -11.84 29.50
C GLU A 79 13.71 -11.44 30.94
N ALA A 80 12.97 -10.33 31.09
CA ALA A 80 12.46 -9.89 32.38
C ALA A 80 11.32 -10.79 32.92
N ALA A 81 10.66 -11.56 32.06
CA ALA A 81 9.65 -12.55 32.46
C ALA A 81 10.26 -13.96 32.57
N ARG A 82 9.79 -14.74 33.53
CA ARG A 82 10.16 -16.17 33.70
C ARG A 82 9.03 -17.12 33.34
N GLN A 83 7.78 -16.69 33.46
CA GLN A 83 6.60 -17.54 33.30
C GLN A 83 5.71 -17.07 32.16
N THR A 84 5.42 -15.77 32.10
CA THR A 84 4.50 -15.19 31.12
C THR A 84 5.24 -14.97 29.79
N PRO A 85 4.67 -15.43 28.66
CA PRO A 85 5.24 -15.17 27.34
C PRO A 85 5.19 -13.67 27.00
N VAL A 86 6.28 -13.13 26.47
CA VAL A 86 6.43 -11.74 26.05
C VAL A 86 6.70 -11.68 24.55
N VAL A 87 5.92 -10.90 23.81
CA VAL A 87 5.95 -10.81 22.34
C VAL A 87 5.84 -9.36 21.85
N ASP A 88 6.23 -9.06 20.61
CA ASP A 88 6.36 -7.68 20.08
C ASP A 88 5.66 -7.43 18.72
N GLY A 89 4.90 -8.40 18.23
CA GLY A 89 4.23 -8.44 16.94
C GLY A 89 5.03 -9.13 15.83
N GLY A 90 6.34 -9.35 16.03
CA GLY A 90 7.25 -9.86 15.01
C GLY A 90 6.88 -11.25 14.49
N GLY A 91 6.30 -12.12 15.34
CA GLY A 91 5.95 -13.48 14.96
C GLY A 91 4.81 -13.59 13.95
N ILE A 92 3.90 -12.61 13.91
CA ILE A 92 2.72 -12.65 13.03
C ILE A 92 2.69 -11.54 11.97
N ARG A 93 3.31 -10.37 12.24
CA ARG A 93 3.20 -9.18 11.38
C ARG A 93 3.55 -9.49 9.92
N PRO A 94 4.70 -10.11 9.58
CA PRO A 94 5.05 -10.34 8.19
C PRO A 94 4.08 -11.30 7.47
N GLY A 95 3.56 -12.31 8.17
CA GLY A 95 2.58 -13.25 7.65
C GLY A 95 1.24 -12.57 7.34
N ILE A 96 0.70 -11.85 8.32
CA ILE A 96 -0.59 -11.16 8.23
C ILE A 96 -0.54 -10.04 7.19
N GLU A 97 0.52 -9.24 7.12
CA GLU A 97 0.65 -8.19 6.10
C GLU A 97 0.66 -8.77 4.67
N ARG A 98 1.42 -9.85 4.44
CA ARG A 98 1.47 -10.50 3.12
C ARG A 98 0.11 -11.06 2.71
N TRP A 99 -0.56 -11.77 3.62
CA TRP A 99 -1.88 -12.30 3.35
C TRP A 99 -2.93 -11.20 3.21
N GLY A 100 -2.82 -10.17 4.04
CA GLY A 100 -3.70 -9.01 4.03
C GLY A 100 -3.69 -8.29 2.69
N VAL A 101 -2.52 -8.08 2.07
CA VAL A 101 -2.46 -7.50 0.71
C VAL A 101 -3.26 -8.35 -0.29
N ILE A 102 -3.14 -9.66 -0.25
CA ILE A 102 -3.87 -10.56 -1.17
C ILE A 102 -5.37 -10.53 -0.90
N LEU A 103 -5.79 -10.50 0.36
CA LEU A 103 -7.21 -10.42 0.74
C LEU A 103 -7.81 -9.05 0.40
N ALA A 104 -7.06 -7.96 0.55
CA ALA A 104 -7.49 -6.62 0.18
C ALA A 104 -7.66 -6.48 -1.35
N ASP A 105 -6.75 -7.02 -2.14
CA ASP A 105 -6.87 -7.04 -3.61
C ASP A 105 -8.07 -7.90 -4.08
N ARG A 106 -8.37 -9.01 -3.40
CA ARG A 106 -9.59 -9.79 -3.68
C ARG A 106 -10.87 -9.02 -3.32
N ALA A 107 -10.85 -8.25 -2.24
CA ALA A 107 -11.99 -7.46 -1.80
C ALA A 107 -12.22 -6.24 -2.70
N GLU A 108 -11.15 -5.58 -3.16
CA GLU A 108 -11.18 -4.45 -4.08
C GLU A 108 -10.19 -4.67 -5.23
N PRO A 109 -10.61 -5.36 -6.32
CA PRO A 109 -9.73 -5.68 -7.43
C PRO A 109 -9.09 -4.43 -8.07
N GLY A 110 -7.77 -4.44 -8.20
CA GLY A 110 -7.00 -3.35 -8.79
C GLY A 110 -6.61 -2.24 -7.81
N ILE A 111 -6.89 -2.39 -6.52
CA ILE A 111 -6.51 -1.41 -5.49
C ILE A 111 -5.00 -1.15 -5.44
N PHE A 112 -4.17 -2.16 -5.74
CA PHE A 112 -2.71 -2.06 -5.74
C PHE A 112 -2.06 -2.15 -7.13
N ALA A 113 -2.84 -2.44 -8.17
CA ALA A 113 -2.28 -2.84 -9.45
C ALA A 113 -1.59 -1.68 -10.19
N GLU A 114 -0.32 -1.90 -10.54
CA GLU A 114 0.57 -0.92 -11.20
C GLU A 114 0.73 0.41 -10.45
N LYS A 115 0.38 0.46 -9.16
CA LYS A 115 0.45 1.67 -8.31
C LYS A 115 1.90 2.03 -7.96
N GLN A 116 2.14 3.31 -7.74
CA GLN A 116 3.38 3.79 -7.12
C GLN A 116 3.24 3.66 -5.60
N VAL A 117 4.09 2.86 -4.97
CA VAL A 117 4.00 2.55 -3.54
C VAL A 117 5.16 3.21 -2.80
N LEU A 118 4.86 3.94 -1.73
CA LEU A 118 5.85 4.43 -0.78
C LEU A 118 5.66 3.76 0.58
N LEU A 119 6.69 3.07 1.06
CA LEU A 119 6.74 2.54 2.43
C LEU A 119 7.20 3.62 3.41
N VAL A 120 6.46 3.80 4.50
CA VAL A 120 6.65 4.88 5.49
C VAL A 120 6.44 4.33 6.91
N PRO A 121 7.50 3.85 7.57
CA PRO A 121 8.77 3.37 6.99
C PRO A 121 8.60 1.95 6.40
N GLY A 122 9.64 1.42 5.76
CA GLY A 122 9.73 0.01 5.42
C GLY A 122 10.33 -0.86 6.53
N LEU A 123 11.04 -0.26 7.50
CA LEU A 123 11.54 -0.93 8.70
C LEU A 123 10.43 -1.73 9.38
N ASN A 124 10.67 -3.02 9.62
CA ASN A 124 9.74 -3.98 10.23
C ASN A 124 8.43 -4.23 9.46
N HIS A 125 8.28 -3.71 8.24
CA HIS A 125 7.13 -3.94 7.35
C HIS A 125 7.53 -4.76 6.11
N GLY A 126 8.40 -5.76 6.31
CA GLY A 126 8.88 -6.65 5.24
C GLY A 126 7.75 -7.45 4.58
N GLY A 127 6.73 -7.84 5.37
CA GLY A 127 5.56 -8.53 4.85
C GLY A 127 4.75 -7.65 3.90
N LEU A 128 4.49 -6.40 4.29
CA LEU A 128 3.77 -5.43 3.47
C LEU A 128 4.54 -5.11 2.19
N ALA A 129 5.85 -4.91 2.28
CA ALA A 129 6.74 -4.70 1.14
C ALA A 129 6.65 -5.87 0.15
N GLN A 130 6.80 -7.11 0.66
CA GLN A 130 6.78 -8.31 -0.16
C GLN A 130 5.40 -8.56 -0.79
N GLY A 131 4.31 -8.32 -0.05
CA GLY A 131 2.94 -8.41 -0.56
C GLY A 131 2.70 -7.44 -1.72
N LEU A 132 3.00 -6.15 -1.52
CA LEU A 132 2.77 -5.10 -2.53
C LEU A 132 3.67 -5.27 -3.76
N SER A 133 4.88 -5.81 -3.61
CA SER A 133 5.82 -6.06 -4.72
C SER A 133 5.29 -7.03 -5.79
N ARG A 134 4.25 -7.83 -5.46
CA ARG A 134 3.59 -8.72 -6.43
C ARG A 134 2.66 -7.98 -7.38
N HIS A 135 2.21 -6.78 -7.02
CA HIS A 135 1.25 -5.98 -7.78
C HIS A 135 1.91 -4.79 -8.52
N THR A 136 3.14 -4.44 -8.16
CA THR A 136 3.87 -3.33 -8.78
C THR A 136 5.38 -3.47 -8.66
N SER A 137 6.10 -2.96 -9.65
CA SER A 137 7.56 -2.79 -9.61
C SER A 137 8.00 -1.42 -9.06
N GLN A 138 7.04 -0.52 -8.79
CA GLN A 138 7.30 0.87 -8.43
C GLN A 138 7.19 1.06 -6.91
N ILE A 139 8.15 0.51 -6.17
CA ILE A 139 8.23 0.65 -4.70
C ILE A 139 9.39 1.58 -4.32
N ARG A 140 9.12 2.51 -3.40
CA ARG A 140 10.12 3.33 -2.73
C ARG A 140 9.97 3.25 -1.22
N TYR A 141 11.05 3.58 -0.52
CA TYR A 141 11.19 3.52 0.93
C TYR A 141 11.48 4.93 1.45
N ALA A 142 10.67 5.39 2.40
CA ALA A 142 10.84 6.68 3.07
C ALA A 142 11.79 6.59 4.28
N ASP A 143 12.33 5.42 4.60
CA ASP A 143 13.26 5.21 5.72
C ASP A 143 14.39 6.25 5.79
N PRO A 144 15.08 6.61 4.67
CA PRO A 144 16.13 7.63 4.74
C PRO A 144 15.63 9.03 5.12
N GLU A 145 14.39 9.34 4.76
CA GLU A 145 13.74 10.61 5.07
C GLU A 145 13.22 10.63 6.51
N VAL A 146 12.53 9.56 6.91
CA VAL A 146 11.96 9.37 8.24
C VAL A 146 13.07 9.42 9.30
N TYR A 147 14.13 8.63 9.13
CA TYR A 147 15.13 8.41 10.17
C TYR A 147 16.35 9.34 10.13
N PHE A 148 16.72 9.84 8.95
CA PHE A 148 17.97 10.60 8.75
C PHE A 148 17.78 11.98 8.12
N ALA A 149 16.53 12.42 7.86
CA ALA A 149 16.24 13.71 7.27
C ALA A 149 16.88 13.93 5.88
N LEU A 150 17.19 12.86 5.15
CA LEU A 150 17.87 13.01 3.85
C LEU A 150 16.97 13.73 2.84
N PRO A 151 17.55 14.63 2.02
CA PRO A 151 16.79 15.34 0.99
C PRO A 151 16.26 14.37 -0.08
N ASP A 152 15.28 14.85 -0.84
CA ASP A 152 14.84 14.14 -2.03
C ASP A 152 15.90 14.26 -3.14
N PHE A 153 16.62 13.19 -3.38
CA PHE A 153 17.64 13.10 -4.42
C PHE A 153 17.37 11.87 -5.31
N PRO A 154 17.56 11.96 -6.65
CA PRO A 154 17.28 10.86 -7.55
C PRO A 154 17.95 9.56 -7.11
N GLY A 155 17.15 8.50 -6.99
CA GLY A 155 17.61 7.18 -6.57
C GLY A 155 17.47 6.90 -5.07
N VAL A 156 17.48 7.91 -4.19
CA VAL A 156 17.36 7.70 -2.73
C VAL A 156 15.97 7.13 -2.38
N GLY A 157 15.97 5.98 -1.70
CA GLY A 157 14.76 5.25 -1.32
C GLY A 157 14.30 4.26 -2.40
N SER A 158 15.04 4.07 -3.49
CA SER A 158 14.82 2.92 -4.40
C SER A 158 15.28 1.62 -3.74
N GLN A 159 14.75 0.47 -4.21
CA GLN A 159 15.19 -0.85 -3.74
C GLN A 159 16.72 -0.99 -3.77
N ARG A 160 17.35 -0.62 -4.90
CA ARG A 160 18.82 -0.71 -5.05
C ARG A 160 19.57 0.13 -4.02
N THR A 161 19.11 1.35 -3.75
CA THR A 161 19.76 2.19 -2.72
C THR A 161 19.48 1.71 -1.32
N LEU A 162 18.31 1.10 -1.09
CA LEU A 162 17.98 0.47 0.18
C LEU A 162 18.98 -0.64 0.45
N ASP A 163 19.14 -1.59 -0.48
CA ASP A 163 20.05 -2.75 -0.35
C ASP A 163 21.48 -2.33 0.01
N GLN A 164 21.95 -1.20 -0.52
CA GLN A 164 23.27 -0.63 -0.21
C GLN A 164 23.33 0.07 1.16
N ALA A 165 22.22 0.65 1.60
CA ALA A 165 22.10 1.42 2.83
C ALA A 165 21.60 0.59 4.03
N VAL A 166 21.14 -0.64 3.83
CA VAL A 166 20.57 -1.50 4.90
C VAL A 166 21.53 -1.64 6.07
N GLY A 167 22.77 -2.06 5.82
CA GLY A 167 23.78 -2.30 6.86
C GLY A 167 24.04 -1.04 7.73
N PRO A 168 24.42 0.10 7.13
CA PRO A 168 24.58 1.36 7.87
C PRO A 168 23.31 1.82 8.60
N THR A 169 22.15 1.69 7.97
CA THR A 169 20.86 2.10 8.54
C THR A 169 20.53 1.29 9.79
N LEU A 170 20.57 -0.04 9.70
CA LEU A 170 20.34 -0.93 10.82
C LEU A 170 21.43 -0.78 11.91
N GLY A 171 22.67 -0.52 11.49
CA GLY A 171 23.79 -0.25 12.40
C GLY A 171 23.54 0.96 13.32
N GLU A 172 22.91 2.02 12.81
CA GLU A 172 22.54 3.19 13.61
C GLU A 172 21.23 2.96 14.39
N LEU A 173 20.21 2.36 13.76
CA LEU A 173 18.89 2.20 14.35
C LEU A 173 18.82 1.15 15.46
N LYS A 174 19.72 0.15 15.47
CA LYS A 174 19.74 -0.89 16.52
C LYS A 174 20.00 -0.35 17.93
N THR A 175 20.53 0.87 18.06
CA THR A 175 20.74 1.55 19.35
C THR A 175 19.84 2.78 19.53
N ALA A 176 18.94 3.04 18.58
CA ALA A 176 18.11 4.24 18.60
C ALA A 176 17.02 4.14 19.68
N PRO A 177 16.60 5.26 20.28
CA PRO A 177 15.43 5.27 21.17
C PRO A 177 14.18 4.74 20.45
N PHE A 178 13.31 4.03 21.15
CA PHE A 178 12.10 3.42 20.57
C PHE A 178 11.21 4.44 19.82
N ARG A 179 11.05 5.65 20.37
CA ARG A 179 10.31 6.76 19.73
C ARG A 179 10.92 7.25 18.41
N ARG A 180 12.18 6.91 18.12
CA ARG A 180 12.84 7.19 16.84
C ARG A 180 12.52 6.11 15.80
N ILE A 181 12.50 4.83 16.18
CA ILE A 181 12.23 3.71 15.26
C ILE A 181 10.73 3.48 15.03
N THR A 182 9.87 3.84 15.99
CA THR A 182 8.40 3.82 15.89
C THR A 182 7.82 5.21 16.14
N PRO A 183 7.85 6.11 15.13
CA PRO A 183 7.40 7.49 15.26
C PRO A 183 5.90 7.59 15.54
N GLN A 184 5.49 8.35 16.54
CA GLN A 184 4.07 8.62 16.83
C GLN A 184 3.51 9.74 15.94
N ALA A 185 2.18 9.87 15.82
CA ALA A 185 1.59 11.03 15.13
C ALA A 185 2.12 12.37 15.71
N GLY A 186 2.20 13.41 14.88
CA GLY A 186 2.67 14.73 15.33
C GLY A 186 3.31 15.55 14.22
N LYS A 187 4.15 16.53 14.58
CA LYS A 187 4.95 17.30 13.63
C LYS A 187 6.38 16.80 13.65
N PRO A 188 7.06 16.73 12.49
CA PRO A 188 8.46 16.33 12.47
C PRO A 188 9.29 17.48 13.03
N GLY A 189 10.38 17.15 13.74
CA GLY A 189 11.29 18.17 14.30
C GLY A 189 12.00 19.00 13.22
N GLN A 190 12.07 18.48 11.99
CA GLN A 190 12.56 19.16 10.81
C GLN A 190 11.64 18.86 9.63
N PRO A 191 11.41 19.81 8.72
CA PRO A 191 10.60 19.58 7.52
C PRO A 191 11.12 18.39 6.70
N ARG A 192 10.19 17.73 6.02
CA ARG A 192 10.42 16.62 5.10
C ARG A 192 9.86 16.98 3.72
N SER A 193 10.41 16.37 2.68
CA SER A 193 9.99 16.66 1.32
C SER A 193 8.66 15.97 1.04
N ALA A 194 7.67 16.74 0.58
CA ALA A 194 6.39 16.16 0.16
C ALA A 194 6.49 15.36 -1.15
N SER A 195 7.60 15.45 -1.89
CA SER A 195 7.71 14.92 -3.25
C SER A 195 7.50 13.40 -3.35
N ARG A 196 8.02 12.62 -2.40
CA ARG A 196 7.81 11.15 -2.39
C ARG A 196 6.36 10.79 -2.12
N PHE A 197 5.72 11.49 -1.18
CA PHE A 197 4.30 11.33 -0.89
C PHE A 197 3.41 11.74 -2.07
N GLN A 198 3.80 12.80 -2.79
CA GLN A 198 3.10 13.25 -3.99
C GLN A 198 3.22 12.24 -5.14
N TRP A 199 4.41 11.64 -5.30
CA TRP A 199 4.68 10.58 -6.27
C TRP A 199 3.88 9.30 -6.00
N ALA A 200 3.70 8.90 -4.75
CA ALA A 200 3.04 7.64 -4.41
C ALA A 200 1.54 7.67 -4.69
N ASP A 201 0.94 6.62 -5.25
CA ASP A 201 -0.50 6.40 -5.25
C ASP A 201 -0.97 5.70 -3.96
N VAL A 202 -0.10 4.83 -3.42
CA VAL A 202 -0.29 4.05 -2.19
C VAL A 202 0.80 4.42 -1.20
N ILE A 203 0.41 4.79 0.02
CA ILE A 203 1.31 5.05 1.15
C ILE A 203 1.10 3.93 2.16
N ALA A 204 2.15 3.18 2.50
CA ALA A 204 2.01 1.96 3.27
C ALA A 204 3.03 1.89 4.43
N GLY A 205 2.68 1.32 5.58
CA GLY A 205 3.59 1.17 6.72
C GLY A 205 2.95 1.52 8.07
N ASP A 206 3.63 2.35 8.85
CA ASP A 206 3.20 2.73 10.20
C ASP A 206 2.34 4.00 10.19
N ILE A 207 1.19 3.93 10.86
CA ILE A 207 0.23 5.04 10.90
C ILE A 207 0.80 6.27 11.61
N GLY A 208 1.60 6.08 12.66
CA GLY A 208 2.23 7.18 13.39
C GLY A 208 3.24 7.93 12.54
N ALA A 209 4.10 7.20 11.82
CA ALA A 209 5.06 7.76 10.88
C ALA A 209 4.37 8.48 9.72
N ILE A 210 3.34 7.89 9.12
CA ILE A 210 2.56 8.52 8.05
C ILE A 210 1.96 9.84 8.55
N ARG A 211 1.25 9.83 9.68
CA ARG A 211 0.63 11.04 10.24
C ARG A 211 1.64 12.11 10.64
N ARG A 212 2.88 11.72 10.97
CA ARG A 212 3.98 12.63 11.31
C ARG A 212 4.66 13.25 10.09
N TYR A 213 4.97 12.46 9.07
CA TYR A 213 5.88 12.89 7.99
C TYR A 213 5.17 13.19 6.67
N ALA A 214 3.96 12.67 6.47
CA ALA A 214 3.19 12.95 5.26
C ALA A 214 2.73 14.42 5.21
N PRO A 215 2.58 15.00 4.01
CA PRO A 215 2.05 16.34 3.85
C PRO A 215 0.60 16.45 4.36
N ALA A 216 0.12 17.69 4.47
CA ALA A 216 -1.25 17.97 4.91
C ALA A 216 -2.31 17.50 3.89
N GLU A 217 -1.96 17.40 2.60
CA GLU A 217 -2.87 16.93 1.55
C GLU A 217 -2.46 15.55 1.05
N LEU A 218 -3.39 14.60 1.15
CA LEU A 218 -3.27 13.20 0.70
C LEU A 218 -4.38 12.84 -0.30
N LYS A 219 -4.82 13.81 -1.11
CA LYS A 219 -5.86 13.60 -2.13
C LYS A 219 -5.53 12.45 -3.06
N HIS A 220 -6.52 11.60 -3.30
CA HIS A 220 -6.45 10.44 -4.20
C HIS A 220 -5.47 9.35 -3.77
N LYS A 221 -5.01 9.36 -2.51
CA LYS A 221 -4.09 8.35 -1.96
C LYS A 221 -4.85 7.21 -1.29
N THR A 222 -4.33 6.01 -1.47
CA THR A 222 -4.67 4.85 -0.64
C THR A 222 -3.64 4.72 0.48
N VAL A 223 -4.09 4.64 1.73
CA VAL A 223 -3.23 4.48 2.90
C VAL A 223 -3.38 3.06 3.43
N VAL A 224 -2.28 2.34 3.59
CA VAL A 224 -2.27 0.93 3.96
C VAL A 224 -1.42 0.75 5.21
N VAL A 225 -2.04 0.42 6.33
CA VAL A 225 -1.35 0.35 7.61
C VAL A 225 -1.61 -0.96 8.32
N GLU A 226 -0.73 -1.28 9.27
CA GLU A 226 -0.91 -2.42 10.15
C GLU A 226 -2.26 -2.34 10.87
N HIS A 227 -2.49 -1.26 11.60
CA HIS A 227 -3.71 -0.98 12.34
C HIS A 227 -4.00 0.51 12.35
N ALA A 228 -5.23 0.90 12.68
CA ALA A 228 -5.63 2.30 12.82
C ALA A 228 -6.79 2.46 13.81
N SER A 229 -6.78 3.56 14.57
CA SER A 229 -7.95 4.00 15.34
C SER A 229 -8.91 4.83 14.48
N GLU A 230 -10.13 5.05 14.97
CA GLU A 230 -11.07 5.98 14.31
C GLU A 230 -10.49 7.40 14.20
N ALA A 231 -9.73 7.85 15.21
CA ALA A 231 -9.05 9.15 15.17
C ALA A 231 -7.98 9.22 14.06
N ASP A 232 -7.32 8.10 13.73
CA ASP A 232 -6.41 8.02 12.59
C ASP A 232 -7.18 8.12 11.27
N LEU A 233 -8.32 7.42 11.14
CA LEU A 233 -9.16 7.51 9.94
C LEU A 233 -9.72 8.91 9.74
N ASP A 234 -10.12 9.59 10.82
CA ASP A 234 -10.58 10.98 10.78
C ASP A 234 -9.49 11.94 10.30
N ASP A 235 -8.26 11.79 10.79
CA ASP A 235 -7.10 12.55 10.33
C ASP A 235 -6.85 12.33 8.83
N LEU A 236 -6.80 11.07 8.39
CA LEU A 236 -6.61 10.73 6.97
C LEU A 236 -7.75 11.28 6.08
N ARG A 237 -9.00 11.21 6.56
CA ARG A 237 -10.16 11.75 5.85
C ARG A 237 -10.05 13.26 5.67
N GLN A 238 -9.67 13.98 6.72
CA GLN A 238 -9.47 15.44 6.67
C GLN A 238 -8.35 15.84 5.71
N ARG A 239 -7.30 15.03 5.60
CA ARG A 239 -6.22 15.23 4.61
C ARG A 239 -6.63 14.88 3.18
N GLY A 240 -7.80 14.30 2.97
CA GLY A 240 -8.33 13.94 1.66
C GLY A 240 -7.87 12.58 1.13
N ALA A 241 -7.34 11.70 1.98
CA ALA A 241 -7.07 10.31 1.58
C ALA A 241 -8.38 9.65 1.11
N SER A 242 -8.27 8.81 0.09
CA SER A 242 -9.43 8.19 -0.57
C SER A 242 -9.85 6.91 0.10
N ILE A 243 -8.87 6.06 0.40
CA ILE A 243 -9.06 4.73 0.96
C ILE A 243 -8.06 4.55 2.11
N ALA A 244 -8.52 3.97 3.21
CA ALA A 244 -7.68 3.41 4.26
C ALA A 244 -7.86 1.89 4.30
N VAL A 245 -6.75 1.16 4.42
CA VAL A 245 -6.72 -0.29 4.57
C VAL A 245 -5.98 -0.63 5.85
N THR A 246 -6.61 -1.38 6.76
CA THR A 246 -5.96 -1.94 7.96
C THR A 246 -5.72 -3.43 7.78
N MET A 247 -4.47 -3.85 7.96
CA MET A 247 -4.03 -5.22 7.73
C MET A 247 -4.31 -6.16 8.91
N MET A 248 -4.31 -5.66 10.13
CA MET A 248 -4.54 -6.49 11.30
C MET A 248 -6.02 -6.90 11.42
N PRO A 249 -6.31 -8.16 11.75
CA PRO A 249 -7.67 -8.61 12.08
C PRO A 249 -8.32 -7.75 13.17
N ALA A 250 -9.59 -7.43 13.00
CA ALA A 250 -10.39 -6.91 14.10
C ALA A 250 -10.76 -8.03 15.07
N LEU A 251 -10.76 -7.72 16.38
CA LEU A 251 -11.15 -8.66 17.44
C LEU A 251 -12.67 -8.71 17.67
N ASP A 252 -13.44 -7.86 16.99
CA ASP A 252 -14.89 -7.69 17.19
C ASP A 252 -15.73 -8.07 15.96
N GLY A 253 -15.11 -8.63 14.92
CA GLY A 253 -15.83 -9.15 13.74
C GLY A 253 -15.08 -9.01 12.43
N ARG A 254 -15.41 -9.88 11.48
CA ARG A 254 -14.77 -9.92 10.16
C ARG A 254 -15.02 -8.62 9.38
N GLY A 255 -13.93 -8.00 8.91
CA GLY A 255 -13.98 -6.78 8.07
C GLY A 255 -14.21 -5.48 8.84
N ASN A 256 -14.34 -5.54 10.17
CA ASN A 256 -14.28 -4.35 11.03
C ASN A 256 -12.88 -3.76 11.04
N LEU A 257 -12.75 -2.57 11.62
CA LEU A 257 -11.50 -1.84 11.69
C LEU A 257 -10.45 -2.65 12.49
N GLY A 258 -9.31 -2.92 11.88
CA GLY A 258 -8.15 -3.46 12.57
C GLY A 258 -7.55 -2.38 13.47
N GLN A 259 -8.07 -2.25 14.68
CA GLN A 259 -7.63 -1.23 15.65
C GLN A 259 -6.46 -1.67 16.53
N TRP A 260 -6.22 -2.98 16.61
CA TRP A 260 -5.20 -3.57 17.47
C TRP A 260 -3.90 -3.80 16.72
N SER A 261 -2.78 -3.48 17.35
CA SER A 261 -1.44 -3.73 16.84
C SER A 261 -1.13 -5.22 16.73
N ALA A 262 -0.14 -5.58 15.91
CA ALA A 262 0.39 -6.93 15.79
C ALA A 262 0.88 -7.45 17.14
N ALA A 263 1.49 -6.61 17.98
CA ALA A 263 1.91 -7.01 19.33
C ALA A 263 0.72 -7.41 20.20
N THR A 264 -0.41 -6.70 20.09
CA THR A 264 -1.65 -7.03 20.81
C THR A 264 -2.24 -8.35 20.28
N LEU A 265 -2.35 -8.49 18.96
CA LEU A 265 -2.90 -9.69 18.34
C LEU A 265 -2.03 -10.92 18.58
N GLU A 266 -0.71 -10.78 18.53
CA GLU A 266 0.21 -11.87 18.83
C GLU A 266 0.04 -12.32 20.28
N ALA A 267 0.00 -11.38 21.24
CA ALA A 267 -0.22 -11.71 22.64
C ALA A 267 -1.57 -12.41 22.87
N VAL A 268 -2.63 -11.99 22.17
CA VAL A 268 -3.95 -12.66 22.17
C VAL A 268 -3.84 -14.09 21.66
N LEU A 269 -3.25 -14.30 20.47
CA LEU A 269 -3.10 -15.64 19.88
C LEU A 269 -2.24 -16.55 20.75
N VAL A 270 -1.15 -16.01 21.28
CA VAL A 270 -0.25 -16.69 22.22
C VAL A 270 -1.03 -17.11 23.47
N ALA A 271 -1.88 -16.27 24.05
CA ALA A 271 -2.67 -16.62 25.23
C ALA A 271 -3.76 -17.67 24.96
N LEU A 272 -4.25 -17.74 23.72
CA LEU A 272 -5.25 -18.69 23.24
C LEU A 272 -4.68 -20.01 22.75
N ARG A 273 -3.35 -20.16 22.72
CA ARG A 273 -2.70 -21.40 22.24
C ARG A 273 -3.17 -22.62 23.03
N ALA A 274 -3.42 -23.71 22.32
CA ALA A 274 -3.92 -24.96 22.90
C ALA A 274 -2.93 -25.57 23.92
N ASP A 275 -1.63 -25.51 23.62
CA ASP A 275 -0.55 -25.89 24.53
C ASP A 275 0.24 -24.65 25.01
N PRO A 276 0.02 -24.19 26.26
CA PRO A 276 0.79 -23.10 26.85
C PRO A 276 2.31 -23.35 26.90
N GLY A 277 2.79 -24.59 26.79
CA GLY A 277 4.21 -24.90 26.73
C GLY A 277 4.82 -24.86 25.33
N ALA A 278 4.00 -24.78 24.28
CA ALA A 278 4.48 -24.84 22.91
C ALA A 278 5.44 -23.67 22.59
N PRO A 279 6.57 -23.95 21.92
CA PRO A 279 7.51 -22.91 21.51
C PRO A 279 6.85 -21.99 20.47
N LEU A 280 7.12 -20.69 20.54
CA LEU A 280 6.61 -19.71 19.58
C LEU A 280 7.42 -19.75 18.28
N THR A 281 7.11 -20.73 17.43
CA THR A 281 7.72 -20.94 16.12
C THR A 281 6.81 -20.45 14.99
N GLU A 282 7.35 -20.34 13.77
CA GLU A 282 6.55 -20.05 12.57
C GLU A 282 5.39 -21.04 12.41
N ASP A 283 5.64 -22.35 12.59
CA ASP A 283 4.61 -23.39 12.54
C ASP A 283 3.50 -23.16 13.58
N THR A 284 3.88 -22.77 14.81
CA THR A 284 2.92 -22.47 15.88
C THR A 284 2.04 -21.28 15.49
N TYR A 285 2.61 -20.23 14.91
CA TYR A 285 1.82 -19.10 14.44
C TYR A 285 0.94 -19.44 13.24
N LEU A 286 1.40 -20.30 12.32
CA LEU A 286 0.57 -20.77 11.21
C LEU A 286 -0.66 -21.52 11.72
N ASP A 287 -0.50 -22.39 12.71
CA ASP A 287 -1.62 -23.10 13.35
C ASP A 287 -2.57 -22.12 14.06
N LEU A 288 -2.04 -21.16 14.83
CA LEU A 288 -2.84 -20.13 15.52
C LEU A 288 -3.62 -19.25 14.53
N MET A 289 -3.04 -18.98 13.35
CA MET A 289 -3.69 -18.17 12.31
C MET A 289 -4.69 -18.96 11.47
N ALA A 290 -4.59 -20.30 11.40
CA ALA A 290 -5.44 -21.14 10.56
C ALA A 290 -6.94 -21.02 10.92
N ASP A 291 -7.24 -20.83 12.21
CA ASP A 291 -8.62 -20.71 12.71
C ASP A 291 -9.19 -19.29 12.61
N ILE A 292 -8.35 -18.30 12.29
CA ILE A 292 -8.79 -16.90 12.20
C ILE A 292 -9.57 -16.70 10.89
N GLN A 293 -10.89 -16.53 10.98
CA GLN A 293 -11.70 -16.05 9.87
C GLN A 293 -11.66 -14.52 9.77
N TRP A 294 -10.69 -13.98 9.04
CA TRP A 294 -10.53 -12.53 8.91
C TRP A 294 -10.44 -12.04 7.46
N THR A 295 -10.57 -10.73 7.30
CA THR A 295 -10.24 -9.98 6.08
C THR A 295 -9.78 -8.59 6.50
N PRO A 296 -8.85 -7.95 5.76
CA PRO A 296 -8.49 -6.57 5.99
C PRO A 296 -9.72 -5.67 5.91
N CYS A 297 -9.71 -4.59 6.69
CA CYS A 297 -10.72 -3.55 6.56
C CYS A 297 -10.35 -2.65 5.39
N VAL A 298 -11.23 -2.49 4.41
CA VAL A 298 -11.10 -1.49 3.34
C VAL A 298 -12.16 -0.43 3.56
N ARG A 299 -11.76 0.80 3.88
CA ARG A 299 -12.64 1.94 4.13
C ARG A 299 -12.44 3.03 3.10
N TYR A 300 -13.49 3.36 2.38
CA TYR A 300 -13.54 4.60 1.61
C TYR A 300 -13.74 5.78 2.55
N LEU A 301 -12.79 6.70 2.54
CA LEU A 301 -12.82 7.91 3.36
C LEU A 301 -13.53 9.06 2.63
N GLN A 302 -13.59 9.01 1.29
CA GLN A 302 -14.34 9.93 0.45
C GLN A 302 -15.50 9.18 -0.22
N PRO A 303 -16.76 9.33 0.27
CA PRO A 303 -17.91 8.56 -0.23
C PRO A 303 -18.16 8.71 -1.73
N ASP A 304 -17.93 9.91 -2.27
CA ASP A 304 -18.12 10.19 -3.70
C ASP A 304 -17.16 9.37 -4.58
N GLU A 305 -15.97 9.02 -4.10
CA GLU A 305 -14.99 8.26 -4.88
C GLU A 305 -15.26 6.75 -4.88
N ALA A 306 -16.02 6.24 -3.90
CA ALA A 306 -16.33 4.82 -3.76
C ALA A 306 -17.27 4.30 -4.86
N SER A 307 -18.08 5.20 -5.44
CA SER A 307 -19.16 4.82 -6.37
C SER A 307 -18.82 5.05 -7.84
N VAL A 308 -17.61 5.51 -8.19
CA VAL A 308 -17.28 5.89 -9.58
C VAL A 308 -16.66 4.72 -10.34
N ASN A 309 -17.32 4.26 -11.39
CA ASN A 309 -16.76 3.27 -12.31
C ASN A 309 -15.80 3.94 -13.30
N ARG A 310 -14.55 3.45 -13.34
CA ARG A 310 -13.51 4.05 -14.18
C ARG A 310 -13.26 3.22 -15.43
N PHE A 311 -13.09 3.90 -16.56
CA PHE A 311 -12.71 3.30 -17.85
C PHE A 311 -11.55 4.08 -18.48
N ALA A 312 -10.95 3.50 -19.50
CA ALA A 312 -9.98 4.17 -20.35
C ALA A 312 -10.33 4.05 -21.82
N PHE A 313 -9.81 4.97 -22.62
CA PHE A 313 -9.96 4.94 -24.07
C PHE A 313 -8.64 5.35 -24.72
N VAL A 314 -8.21 4.59 -25.72
CA VAL A 314 -6.97 4.85 -26.45
C VAL A 314 -7.30 5.33 -27.85
N ILE A 315 -6.72 6.46 -28.24
CA ILE A 315 -6.79 7.01 -29.59
C ILE A 315 -5.40 7.09 -30.22
N HIS A 316 -5.35 7.52 -31.47
CA HIS A 316 -4.10 7.79 -32.17
C HIS A 316 -4.31 8.94 -33.18
N PRO A 317 -3.26 9.68 -33.56
CA PRO A 317 -3.38 10.68 -34.61
C PRO A 317 -3.72 10.00 -35.94
N LEU A 318 -4.73 10.49 -36.65
CA LEU A 318 -5.11 9.95 -37.97
C LEU A 318 -4.08 10.28 -39.06
N ASN A 319 -3.34 11.37 -38.88
CA ASN A 319 -2.22 11.80 -39.71
C ASN A 319 -1.29 12.73 -38.91
N VAL A 320 -0.12 13.03 -39.47
CA VAL A 320 0.89 13.90 -38.83
C VAL A 320 0.38 15.30 -38.49
N GLY A 321 -0.62 15.80 -39.23
CA GLY A 321 -1.27 17.09 -38.95
C GLY A 321 -1.91 17.17 -37.56
N PHE A 322 -2.38 16.05 -36.99
CA PHE A 322 -2.87 16.03 -35.60
C PHE A 322 -1.74 16.21 -34.58
N ILE A 323 -0.54 15.72 -34.89
CA ILE A 323 0.66 15.92 -34.05
C ILE A 323 1.06 17.40 -34.08
N HIS A 324 1.10 18.01 -35.27
CA HIS A 324 1.40 19.44 -35.42
C HIS A 324 0.40 20.38 -34.76
N LYS A 325 -0.84 19.94 -34.56
CA LYS A 325 -1.89 20.73 -33.88
C LYS A 325 -1.94 20.50 -32.37
N SER A 326 -1.23 19.49 -31.86
CA SER A 326 -1.19 19.23 -30.43
C SER A 326 -0.51 20.39 -29.70
N PRO A 327 -1.08 20.92 -28.60
CA PRO A 327 -0.47 22.00 -27.82
C PRO A 327 0.98 21.70 -27.40
N MET A 328 1.28 20.43 -27.10
CA MET A 328 2.62 19.98 -26.69
C MET A 328 3.62 19.91 -27.85
N PHE A 329 3.14 19.66 -29.08
CA PHE A 329 3.98 19.39 -30.25
C PHE A 329 3.77 20.42 -31.37
N GLY A 330 3.17 21.56 -31.08
CA GLY A 330 2.86 22.60 -32.08
C GLY A 330 4.08 23.11 -32.86
N TRP A 331 5.25 23.08 -32.23
CA TRP A 331 6.54 23.44 -32.83
C TRP A 331 6.98 22.49 -33.95
N THR A 332 6.46 21.26 -33.99
CA THR A 332 6.81 20.27 -35.01
C THR A 332 6.33 20.64 -36.41
N ARG A 333 5.42 21.62 -36.54
CA ARG A 333 4.94 22.14 -37.85
C ARG A 333 6.03 22.73 -38.73
N TYR A 334 7.20 23.02 -38.15
CA TYR A 334 8.38 23.53 -38.85
C TYR A 334 9.37 22.41 -39.24
N LEU A 335 9.09 21.16 -38.89
CA LEU A 335 9.92 20.00 -39.20
C LEU A 335 9.31 19.18 -40.34
N PRO A 336 10.13 18.36 -41.05
CA PRO A 336 9.61 17.45 -42.07
C PRO A 336 8.65 16.40 -41.50
N ASP A 337 7.46 16.27 -42.10
CA ASP A 337 6.41 15.34 -41.69
C ASP A 337 6.91 13.90 -41.47
N LYS A 338 7.72 13.37 -42.40
CA LYS A 338 8.27 12.01 -42.30
C LYS A 338 9.11 11.83 -41.04
N LEU A 339 9.90 12.84 -40.68
CA LEU A 339 10.74 12.81 -39.47
C LEU A 339 9.86 12.86 -38.23
N VAL A 340 8.91 13.80 -38.19
CA VAL A 340 7.99 13.96 -37.05
C VAL A 340 7.19 12.68 -36.81
N GLU A 341 6.63 12.10 -37.87
CA GLU A 341 5.81 10.90 -37.79
C GLU A 341 6.63 9.69 -37.33
N ALA A 342 7.83 9.49 -37.87
CA ALA A 342 8.73 8.42 -37.45
C ALA A 342 9.17 8.58 -35.99
N THR A 343 9.58 9.78 -35.57
CA THR A 343 9.99 10.03 -34.18
C THR A 343 8.82 9.90 -33.21
N ALA A 344 7.66 10.44 -33.57
CA ALA A 344 6.47 10.37 -32.74
C ALA A 344 6.02 8.93 -32.51
N ALA A 345 6.15 8.05 -33.51
CA ALA A 345 5.80 6.64 -33.38
C ALA A 345 6.56 5.93 -32.25
N TYR A 346 7.78 6.36 -31.89
CA TYR A 346 8.56 5.80 -30.78
C TYR A 346 8.26 6.42 -29.41
N MET A 347 7.44 7.47 -29.34
CA MET A 347 7.05 8.04 -28.05
C MET A 347 6.16 7.05 -27.26
N PRO A 348 6.29 7.02 -25.93
CA PRO A 348 5.38 6.24 -25.09
C PRO A 348 3.94 6.79 -25.21
N PRO A 349 2.93 5.98 -24.87
CA PRO A 349 1.55 6.46 -24.77
C PRO A 349 1.47 7.67 -23.84
N MET A 350 0.62 8.63 -24.18
CA MET A 350 0.45 9.86 -23.42
C MET A 350 -0.98 9.98 -22.90
N TYR A 351 -1.13 10.37 -21.65
CA TYR A 351 -2.40 10.82 -21.10
C TYR A 351 -2.79 12.16 -21.73
N LEU A 352 -4.03 12.27 -22.20
CA LEU A 352 -4.57 13.47 -22.83
C LEU A 352 -5.52 14.21 -21.91
N SER A 353 -6.55 13.53 -21.39
CA SER A 353 -7.61 14.18 -20.62
C SER A 353 -8.39 13.19 -19.76
N ARG A 354 -9.11 13.76 -18.77
CA ARG A 354 -10.07 13.07 -17.91
C ARG A 354 -11.46 13.37 -18.46
N ILE A 355 -12.29 12.34 -18.58
CA ILE A 355 -13.70 12.42 -18.96
C ILE A 355 -14.49 12.33 -17.66
N THR A 356 -15.26 13.38 -17.34
CA THR A 356 -16.07 13.47 -16.11
C THR A 356 -17.52 13.80 -16.46
N GLY A 357 -18.41 13.72 -15.46
CA GLY A 357 -19.82 14.09 -15.61
C GLY A 357 -20.70 13.02 -16.26
N GLY A 358 -20.14 11.84 -16.56
CA GLY A 358 -20.93 10.71 -17.03
C GLY A 358 -21.74 10.10 -15.89
N GLN A 359 -23.06 10.02 -16.07
CA GLN A 359 -23.96 9.37 -15.12
C GLN A 359 -25.04 8.61 -15.88
N SER A 360 -25.29 7.38 -15.44
CA SER A 360 -26.42 6.60 -15.95
C SER A 360 -27.75 7.26 -15.54
N PRO A 361 -28.62 7.65 -16.48
CA PRO A 361 -29.91 8.25 -16.14
C PRO A 361 -30.84 7.26 -15.44
N THR A 362 -30.63 5.96 -15.63
CA THR A 362 -31.49 4.90 -15.06
C THR A 362 -31.03 4.49 -13.66
N THR A 363 -29.73 4.38 -13.44
CA THR A 363 -29.18 3.82 -12.19
C THR A 363 -28.49 4.86 -11.30
N GLY A 364 -28.25 6.08 -11.80
CA GLY A 364 -27.46 7.10 -11.10
C GLY A 364 -25.97 6.77 -11.01
N GLN A 365 -25.53 5.63 -11.54
CA GLN A 365 -24.13 5.17 -11.54
C GLN A 365 -23.24 6.19 -12.26
N GLN A 366 -22.24 6.71 -11.54
CA GLN A 366 -21.27 7.65 -12.10
C GLN A 366 -20.15 6.89 -12.82
N ILE A 367 -19.64 7.50 -13.89
CA ILE A 367 -18.48 7.01 -14.62
C ILE A 367 -17.44 8.11 -14.81
N GLU A 368 -16.20 7.67 -14.89
CA GLU A 368 -15.06 8.53 -15.21
C GLU A 368 -14.15 7.82 -16.21
N GLY A 369 -13.67 8.57 -17.21
CA GLY A 369 -12.81 8.04 -18.25
C GLY A 369 -11.43 8.67 -18.26
N TYR A 370 -10.43 7.92 -18.70
CA TYR A 370 -9.10 8.44 -19.03
C TYR A 370 -8.80 8.26 -20.50
N LEU A 371 -8.49 9.35 -21.19
CA LEU A 371 -8.12 9.35 -22.60
C LEU A 371 -6.61 9.29 -22.76
N TYR A 372 -6.13 8.32 -23.52
CA TYR A 372 -4.73 8.16 -23.88
C TYR A 372 -4.54 8.23 -25.39
N THR A 373 -3.37 8.64 -25.85
CA THR A 373 -2.99 8.55 -27.27
C THR A 373 -1.76 7.68 -27.46
N LEU A 374 -1.80 6.80 -28.45
CA LEU A 374 -0.60 6.33 -29.11
C LEU A 374 -0.13 7.44 -30.04
N ALA A 375 1.14 7.79 -30.03
CA ALA A 375 1.66 8.86 -30.88
C ALA A 375 1.93 8.39 -32.34
N ALA A 376 1.65 7.13 -32.64
CA ALA A 376 1.83 6.53 -33.97
C ALA A 376 0.59 6.76 -34.85
N THR A 377 0.81 7.12 -36.11
CA THR A 377 -0.23 7.20 -37.15
C THR A 377 -0.59 5.81 -37.70
N PRO A 378 -1.71 5.65 -38.43
CA PRO A 378 -2.02 4.40 -39.14
C PRO A 378 -0.88 3.91 -40.01
N ARG A 379 -0.25 4.82 -40.76
CA ARG A 379 0.88 4.49 -41.63
C ARG A 379 2.03 3.91 -40.81
N GLN A 380 2.45 4.57 -39.73
CA GLN A 380 3.51 4.04 -38.87
C GLN A 380 3.13 2.72 -38.21
N MET A 381 1.87 2.54 -37.79
CA MET A 381 1.42 1.27 -37.22
C MET A 381 1.41 0.13 -38.24
N MET A 382 1.15 0.39 -39.52
CA MET A 382 1.23 -0.61 -40.60
C MET A 382 2.67 -0.89 -41.05
N ASP A 383 3.51 0.14 -41.07
CA ASP A 383 4.93 0.03 -41.45
C ASP A 383 5.74 -0.78 -40.42
N HIS A 384 5.20 -0.94 -39.20
CA HIS A 384 5.76 -1.77 -38.15
C HIS A 384 4.94 -3.05 -37.96
N GLY A 385 5.56 -4.12 -37.45
CA GLY A 385 4.83 -5.34 -37.10
C GLY A 385 3.87 -5.12 -35.92
N GLU A 386 2.85 -5.97 -35.79
CA GLU A 386 1.76 -5.84 -34.80
C GLU A 386 2.26 -5.65 -33.36
N ARG A 387 3.34 -6.35 -32.98
CA ARG A 387 3.96 -6.25 -31.64
C ARG A 387 4.32 -4.81 -31.26
N PHE A 388 4.73 -3.99 -32.24
CA PHE A 388 5.01 -2.57 -32.01
C PHE A 388 3.80 -1.84 -31.42
N THR A 389 2.62 -2.12 -31.93
CA THR A 389 1.36 -1.52 -31.46
C THR A 389 0.94 -2.15 -30.13
N TYR A 390 1.03 -3.48 -29.99
CA TYR A 390 0.70 -4.19 -28.75
C TYR A 390 1.52 -3.69 -27.56
N ASP A 391 2.83 -3.54 -27.70
CA ASP A 391 3.69 -3.06 -26.60
C ASP A 391 3.30 -1.65 -26.12
N ARG A 392 2.74 -0.82 -27.01
CA ARG A 392 2.24 0.52 -26.66
C ARG A 392 0.86 0.45 -26.03
N LEU A 393 -0.02 -0.40 -26.56
CA LEU A 393 -1.34 -0.63 -25.97
C LEU A 393 -1.22 -1.20 -24.55
N ASN A 394 -0.31 -2.15 -24.31
CA ASN A 394 -0.02 -2.68 -22.97
C ASN A 394 0.49 -1.59 -22.02
N LYS A 395 1.34 -0.68 -22.50
CA LYS A 395 1.77 0.49 -21.70
C LYS A 395 0.59 1.41 -21.37
N ALA A 396 -0.30 1.66 -22.32
CA ALA A 396 -1.51 2.45 -22.08
C ALA A 396 -2.46 1.75 -21.09
N ALA A 397 -2.59 0.42 -21.19
CA ALA A 397 -3.40 -0.39 -20.29
C ALA A 397 -2.87 -0.31 -18.85
N LYS A 398 -1.57 -0.49 -18.63
CA LYS A 398 -0.92 -0.30 -17.32
C LYS A 398 -1.13 1.12 -16.77
N MET A 399 -1.05 2.14 -17.64
CA MET A 399 -1.33 3.53 -17.25
C MET A 399 -2.80 3.75 -16.86
N ALA A 400 -3.73 3.02 -17.48
CA ALA A 400 -5.17 3.08 -17.19
C ALA A 400 -5.51 2.33 -15.89
N GLU A 401 -4.95 1.14 -15.73
CA GLU A 401 -5.04 0.31 -14.54
C GLU A 401 -4.56 1.06 -13.29
N ARG A 402 -3.41 1.75 -13.36
CA ARG A 402 -2.92 2.60 -12.27
C ARG A 402 -3.95 3.66 -11.86
N ARG A 403 -4.81 4.12 -12.77
CA ARG A 403 -5.88 5.07 -12.46
C ARG A 403 -7.20 4.41 -12.03
N GLY A 404 -7.19 3.10 -11.82
CA GLY A 404 -8.34 2.30 -11.40
C GLY A 404 -9.34 2.01 -12.52
N ALA A 405 -8.97 2.21 -13.79
CA ALA A 405 -9.82 1.81 -14.91
C ALA A 405 -9.95 0.29 -14.94
N ARG A 406 -11.18 -0.23 -15.09
CA ARG A 406 -11.44 -1.68 -15.18
C ARG A 406 -11.57 -2.18 -16.61
N ILE A 407 -11.74 -1.26 -17.56
CA ILE A 407 -11.87 -1.56 -18.99
C ILE A 407 -11.19 -0.47 -19.82
N MET A 408 -10.55 -0.86 -20.92
CA MET A 408 -9.97 0.04 -21.91
C MET A 408 -10.55 -0.23 -23.30
N GLY A 409 -11.11 0.82 -23.91
CA GLY A 409 -11.57 0.79 -25.29
C GLY A 409 -10.45 1.14 -26.27
N LEU A 410 -10.35 0.37 -27.35
CA LEU A 410 -9.42 0.58 -28.46
C LEU A 410 -10.10 1.40 -29.56
N GLY A 411 -9.63 2.62 -29.78
CA GLY A 411 -10.19 3.53 -30.77
C GLY A 411 -9.60 3.36 -32.16
N ALA A 412 -10.48 3.40 -33.17
CA ALA A 412 -10.11 3.50 -34.58
C ALA A 412 -9.08 2.45 -35.02
N PHE A 413 -7.93 2.86 -35.56
CA PHE A 413 -6.97 1.93 -36.14
C PHE A 413 -6.30 1.04 -35.08
N THR A 414 -6.35 1.41 -33.79
CA THR A 414 -5.79 0.56 -32.72
C THR A 414 -6.58 -0.73 -32.48
N SER A 415 -7.85 -0.79 -32.88
CA SER A 415 -8.66 -2.02 -32.84
C SER A 415 -8.61 -2.81 -34.16
N VAL A 416 -7.96 -2.28 -35.19
CA VAL A 416 -7.86 -2.90 -36.53
C VAL A 416 -6.49 -3.56 -36.73
N VAL A 417 -5.45 -3.02 -36.12
CA VAL A 417 -4.10 -3.58 -36.21
C VAL A 417 -4.03 -4.90 -35.46
N GLY A 418 -3.76 -5.97 -36.21
CA GLY A 418 -3.54 -7.31 -35.69
C GLY A 418 -4.83 -8.04 -35.31
N ASP A 419 -4.94 -8.49 -34.07
CA ASP A 419 -5.98 -9.43 -33.61
C ASP A 419 -7.17 -8.78 -32.90
N ALA A 420 -7.46 -7.50 -33.21
CA ALA A 420 -8.51 -6.70 -32.58
C ALA A 420 -8.38 -6.55 -31.05
N GLY A 421 -7.16 -6.71 -30.52
CA GLY A 421 -6.84 -6.51 -29.10
C GLY A 421 -6.90 -7.78 -28.26
N ILE A 422 -7.01 -8.97 -28.87
CA ILE A 422 -7.00 -10.26 -28.15
C ILE A 422 -5.67 -10.43 -27.42
N THR A 423 -4.53 -10.18 -28.08
CA THR A 423 -3.20 -10.25 -27.46
C THR A 423 -3.09 -9.27 -26.29
N VAL A 424 -3.55 -8.04 -26.46
CA VAL A 424 -3.56 -7.01 -25.40
C VAL A 424 -4.45 -7.44 -24.23
N ALA A 425 -5.60 -8.07 -24.50
CA ALA A 425 -6.50 -8.59 -23.48
C ALA A 425 -5.88 -9.73 -22.65
N HIS A 426 -5.06 -10.56 -23.27
CA HIS A 426 -4.33 -11.63 -22.57
C HIS A 426 -3.13 -11.11 -21.77
N GLU A 427 -2.54 -9.98 -22.18
CA GLU A 427 -1.35 -9.39 -21.55
C GLU A 427 -1.68 -8.27 -20.55
N SER A 428 -2.97 -7.94 -20.38
CA SER A 428 -3.44 -6.86 -19.51
C SER A 428 -4.36 -7.38 -18.41
N ASP A 429 -4.23 -6.78 -17.23
CA ASP A 429 -5.09 -7.09 -16.06
C ASP A 429 -6.44 -6.34 -16.07
N ILE A 430 -6.69 -5.51 -17.10
CA ILE A 430 -7.96 -4.82 -17.32
C ILE A 430 -8.63 -5.33 -18.59
N ALA A 431 -9.97 -5.28 -18.62
CA ALA A 431 -10.71 -5.74 -19.80
C ALA A 431 -10.39 -4.87 -21.01
N ILE A 432 -10.27 -5.48 -22.19
CA ILE A 432 -10.03 -4.78 -23.45
C ILE A 432 -11.24 -4.95 -24.37
N THR A 433 -11.67 -3.87 -25.03
CA THR A 433 -12.75 -3.92 -26.00
C THR A 433 -12.44 -3.11 -27.26
N SER A 434 -12.82 -3.65 -28.41
CA SER A 434 -12.79 -2.92 -29.68
C SER A 434 -13.98 -1.96 -29.84
N GLY A 435 -15.02 -2.10 -29.00
CA GLY A 435 -16.25 -1.31 -29.11
C GLY A 435 -17.12 -1.62 -30.35
N ASN A 436 -16.71 -2.56 -31.22
CA ASN A 436 -17.37 -2.82 -32.50
C ASN A 436 -18.84 -3.23 -32.35
N SER A 437 -19.19 -4.03 -31.34
CA SER A 437 -20.58 -4.44 -31.10
C SER A 437 -21.50 -3.25 -30.82
N LEU A 438 -21.02 -2.26 -30.04
CA LEU A 438 -21.77 -1.03 -29.77
C LEU A 438 -21.88 -0.17 -31.02
N THR A 439 -20.79 -0.04 -31.80
CA THR A 439 -20.80 0.70 -33.07
C THR A 439 -21.85 0.13 -34.01
N VAL A 440 -21.89 -1.20 -34.20
CA VAL A 440 -22.90 -1.87 -35.03
C VAL A 440 -24.31 -1.57 -34.52
N ALA A 441 -24.55 -1.75 -33.22
CA ALA A 441 -25.86 -1.52 -32.61
C ALA A 441 -26.36 -0.06 -32.73
N MET A 442 -25.45 0.92 -32.75
CA MET A 442 -25.80 2.34 -32.91
C MET A 442 -25.96 2.76 -34.37
N THR A 443 -25.44 1.97 -35.32
CA THR A 443 -25.58 2.22 -36.76
C THR A 443 -26.77 1.51 -37.40
N LEU A 444 -27.33 0.52 -36.71
CA LEU A 444 -28.61 -0.13 -37.03
C LEU A 444 -29.76 0.69 -36.45
#